data_AF-A0A2T2Y9B7-F1
#
_entry.id   AF-A0A2T2Y9B7-F1
#
_cell.length_a   1.000
_cell.length_b   1.000
_cell.length_c   1.000
_cell.angle_alpha   90.00
_cell.angle_beta   90.00
_cell.angle_gamma   90.00
#
_symmetry.space_group_name_H-M   'P 1'
#
loop_
_entity.id
_entity.type
_entity.pdbx_description
1 polymer ?
#
loop_
_entity_poly.entity_id
_entity_poly.type
_entity_poly.pdbx_seq_one_letter_code
_entity_poly.pdbx_strand_id
1 'polypeptide(L)'
;MILACTRPVRGNYRKMDKEQRRKLSQEYKRKDLEKYLESGNSILVNYAKVKLGLNSKLLKSTDIFKIPDEQLIEVLNDKIEETAEKTYRENPQLHKSSENVLKSFPSSYRLVYYTRQFEMLTDLGDGDKFFENTPKEEIEIVAESYDLIGFKSFSSLIREVSKNNQKLELVENEYAVLKITIDKSRIEFIRKNALQFEIK
;
A
#
# COMPACT_ATOMS: atom_id res chain seq x y z
N MET A 1 -58.93 10.40 -42.37
CA MET A 1 -58.03 11.16 -41.47
C MET A 1 -57.00 10.18 -40.94
N ILE A 2 -55.82 10.10 -41.56
CA ILE A 2 -54.77 9.11 -41.22
C ILE A 2 -53.77 9.83 -40.31
N LEU A 3 -53.76 9.46 -39.03
CA LEU A 3 -52.76 9.93 -38.07
C LEU A 3 -51.46 9.17 -38.30
N ALA A 4 -50.46 9.88 -38.85
CA ALA A 4 -49.12 9.38 -39.05
C ALA A 4 -48.41 9.24 -37.69
N CYS A 5 -48.09 8.01 -37.30
CA CYS A 5 -47.15 7.71 -36.23
C CYS A 5 -45.74 8.15 -36.65
N THR A 6 -45.29 9.32 -36.20
CA THR A 6 -43.87 9.69 -36.24
C THR A 6 -43.11 8.86 -35.23
N ARG A 7 -42.30 7.91 -35.70
CA ARG A 7 -41.32 7.19 -34.86
C ARG A 7 -40.30 8.17 -34.30
N PRO A 8 -39.92 8.08 -33.01
CA PRO A 8 -38.84 8.88 -32.48
C PRO A 8 -37.54 8.50 -33.18
N VAL A 9 -36.82 9.52 -33.64
CA VAL A 9 -35.46 9.41 -34.18
C VAL A 9 -34.61 8.74 -33.11
N ARG A 10 -34.15 7.50 -33.38
CA ARG A 10 -33.14 6.84 -32.56
C ARG A 10 -31.92 7.75 -32.57
N GLY A 11 -31.69 8.44 -31.45
CA GLY A 11 -30.50 9.23 -31.24
C GLY A 11 -29.27 8.38 -31.54
N ASN A 12 -28.45 8.86 -32.46
CA ASN A 12 -27.11 8.35 -32.70
C ASN A 12 -26.29 8.59 -31.43
N TYR A 13 -26.31 7.66 -30.48
CA TYR A 13 -25.25 7.55 -29.49
C TYR A 13 -23.98 7.18 -30.25
N ARG A 14 -23.22 8.20 -30.69
CA ARG A 14 -21.85 8.03 -31.16
C ARG A 14 -21.12 7.23 -30.07
N LYS A 15 -20.80 5.96 -30.36
CA LYS A 15 -19.93 5.17 -29.51
C LYS A 15 -18.61 5.93 -29.41
N MET A 16 -18.42 6.65 -28.31
CA MET A 16 -17.16 7.33 -28.02
C MET A 16 -16.02 6.34 -28.18
N ASP A 17 -15.06 6.68 -29.03
CA ASP A 17 -13.96 5.82 -29.41
C ASP A 17 -13.16 5.38 -28.17
N LYS A 18 -12.71 4.13 -28.13
CA LYS A 18 -12.07 3.54 -26.94
C LYS A 18 -10.83 4.34 -26.51
N GLU A 19 -10.08 4.87 -27.48
CA GLU A 19 -8.90 5.68 -27.22
C GLU A 19 -9.27 7.03 -26.60
N GLN A 20 -10.31 7.68 -27.14
CA GLN A 20 -10.87 8.92 -26.57
C GLN A 20 -11.40 8.70 -25.14
N ARG A 21 -12.09 7.58 -24.86
CA ARG A 21 -12.54 7.26 -23.50
C ARG A 21 -11.38 7.13 -22.53
N ARG A 22 -10.30 6.47 -22.97
CA ARG A 22 -9.11 6.25 -22.15
C ARG A 22 -8.40 7.57 -21.85
N LYS A 23 -8.22 8.44 -22.86
CA LYS A 23 -7.64 9.78 -22.70
C LYS A 23 -8.45 10.64 -21.73
N LEU A 24 -9.77 10.72 -21.91
CA LEU A 24 -10.67 11.45 -21.00
C LEU A 24 -10.60 10.90 -19.56
N SER A 25 -10.64 9.58 -19.39
CA SER A 25 -10.55 8.96 -18.06
C SER A 25 -9.21 9.28 -17.37
N GLN A 26 -8.10 9.27 -18.11
CA GLN A 26 -6.80 9.66 -17.58
C GLN A 26 -6.73 11.14 -17.19
N GLU A 27 -7.34 12.02 -17.99
CA GLU A 27 -7.41 13.44 -17.71
C GLU A 27 -8.23 13.74 -16.44
N TYR A 28 -9.39 13.08 -16.28
CA TYR A 28 -10.18 13.21 -15.05
C TYR A 28 -9.42 12.73 -13.81
N LYS A 29 -8.79 11.54 -13.90
CA LYS A 29 -7.96 11.02 -12.80
C LYS A 29 -6.85 11.99 -12.43
N ARG A 30 -6.19 12.58 -13.42
CA ARG A 30 -5.13 13.57 -13.17
C ARG A 30 -5.65 14.82 -12.48
N LYS A 31 -6.78 15.38 -12.94
CA LYS A 31 -7.42 16.54 -12.31
C LYS A 31 -7.83 16.26 -10.86
N ASP A 32 -8.31 15.06 -10.57
CA ASP A 32 -8.67 14.69 -9.19
C ASP A 32 -7.43 14.55 -8.29
N LEU A 33 -6.33 13.99 -8.81
CA LEU A 33 -5.06 13.97 -8.08
C LEU A 33 -4.51 15.39 -7.86
N GLU A 34 -4.65 16.29 -8.83
CA GLU A 34 -4.24 17.70 -8.70
C GLU A 34 -5.03 18.41 -7.59
N LYS A 35 -6.33 18.13 -7.43
CA LYS A 35 -7.12 18.65 -6.29
C LYS A 35 -6.61 18.14 -4.94
N TYR A 36 -6.16 16.89 -4.87
CA TYR A 36 -5.63 16.33 -3.62
C TYR A 36 -4.32 17.00 -3.20
N LEU A 37 -3.51 17.51 -4.14
CA LEU A 37 -2.32 18.30 -3.82
C LEU A 37 -2.63 19.60 -3.05
N GLU A 38 -3.81 20.15 -3.25
CA GLU A 38 -4.29 21.38 -2.60
C GLU A 38 -5.04 21.10 -1.29
N SER A 39 -5.20 19.83 -0.91
CA SER A 39 -5.94 19.46 0.31
C SER A 39 -5.11 19.71 1.57
N GLY A 40 -5.80 19.99 2.69
CA GLY A 40 -5.16 20.09 4.01
C GLY A 40 -4.79 18.72 4.62
N ASN A 41 -5.06 17.62 3.92
CA ASN A 41 -4.80 16.27 4.40
C ASN A 41 -3.46 15.76 3.81
N SER A 42 -2.45 15.62 4.67
CA SER A 42 -1.10 15.20 4.28
C SER A 42 -1.08 13.84 3.57
N ILE A 43 -1.96 12.91 3.95
CA ILE A 43 -2.06 11.58 3.35
C ILE A 43 -2.53 11.69 1.89
N LEU A 44 -3.58 12.49 1.64
CA LEU A 44 -4.09 12.70 0.27
C LEU A 44 -3.07 13.44 -0.61
N VAL A 45 -2.36 14.42 -0.04
CA VAL A 45 -1.28 15.13 -0.72
C VAL A 45 -0.15 14.17 -1.11
N ASN A 46 0.29 13.30 -0.20
CA ASN A 46 1.36 12.33 -0.49
C ASN A 46 0.93 11.29 -1.53
N TYR A 47 -0.28 10.73 -1.39
CA TYR A 47 -0.87 9.84 -2.39
C TYR A 47 -0.88 10.48 -3.78
N ALA A 48 -1.29 11.76 -3.86
CA ALA A 48 -1.30 12.50 -5.12
C ALA A 48 0.10 12.72 -5.70
N LYS A 49 1.09 13.07 -4.87
CA LYS A 49 2.48 13.23 -5.31
C LYS A 49 3.02 11.93 -5.91
N VAL A 50 2.84 10.80 -5.22
CA VAL A 50 3.23 9.47 -5.70
C VAL A 50 2.53 9.16 -7.03
N LYS A 51 1.21 9.30 -7.09
CA LYS A 51 0.43 9.01 -8.30
C LYS A 51 0.60 10.06 -9.41
N LEU A 52 1.21 11.20 -9.17
CA LEU A 52 1.60 12.16 -10.20
C LEU A 52 3.08 12.02 -10.61
N GLY A 53 3.86 11.18 -9.93
CA GLY A 53 5.29 11.03 -10.18
C GLY A 53 6.09 12.27 -9.75
N LEU A 54 5.57 13.02 -8.78
CA LEU A 54 6.28 14.12 -8.13
C LEU A 54 7.26 13.51 -7.11
N ASN A 55 8.33 12.93 -7.63
CA ASN A 55 9.27 12.11 -6.87
C ASN A 55 9.93 12.92 -5.74
N SER A 56 9.99 12.33 -4.56
CA SER A 56 10.76 12.87 -3.45
C SER A 56 12.23 12.47 -3.59
N LYS A 57 13.12 13.13 -2.84
CA LYS A 57 14.55 12.81 -2.85
C LYS A 57 14.80 11.35 -2.44
N LEU A 58 15.91 10.79 -2.92
CA LEU A 58 16.41 9.49 -2.48
C LEU A 58 16.55 9.47 -0.96
N LEU A 59 16.13 8.37 -0.32
CA LEU A 59 16.20 8.22 1.13
C LEU A 59 17.48 7.47 1.49
N LYS A 60 18.44 8.17 2.11
CA LYS A 60 19.73 7.58 2.56
C LYS A 60 19.67 7.14 4.01
N SER A 61 20.62 6.29 4.42
CA SER A 61 20.81 5.90 5.82
C SER A 61 21.00 7.10 6.75
N THR A 62 21.69 8.15 6.29
CA THR A 62 21.85 9.39 7.07
C THR A 62 20.54 10.15 7.26
N ASP A 63 19.59 10.02 6.34
CA ASP A 63 18.27 10.61 6.47
C ASP A 63 17.43 9.78 7.41
N ILE A 64 17.50 8.44 7.29
CA ILE A 64 16.85 7.49 8.20
C ILE A 64 17.15 7.92 9.63
N PHE A 65 18.42 7.97 10.07
CA PHE A 65 18.83 8.36 11.44
C PHE A 65 18.29 9.70 11.95
N LYS A 66 17.84 10.61 11.08
CA LYS A 66 17.31 11.92 11.46
C LYS A 66 15.79 11.98 11.53
N ILE A 67 15.09 11.04 10.89
CA ILE A 67 13.62 10.98 10.96
C ILE A 67 13.22 10.67 12.41
N PRO A 68 12.25 11.38 13.02
CA PRO A 68 11.72 11.04 14.33
C PRO A 68 11.10 9.64 14.37
N ASP A 69 11.17 8.98 15.52
CA ASP A 69 10.72 7.59 15.69
C ASP A 69 9.24 7.41 15.32
N GLU A 70 8.40 8.38 15.70
CA GLU A 70 6.97 8.40 15.41
C GLU A 70 6.62 8.55 13.92
N GLN A 71 7.57 9.01 13.09
CA GLN A 71 7.39 9.21 11.65
C GLN A 71 8.12 8.17 10.81
N LEU A 72 9.05 7.39 11.40
CA LEU A 72 10.00 6.58 10.65
C LEU A 72 9.31 5.53 9.76
N ILE A 73 8.32 4.81 10.31
CA ILE A 73 7.62 3.75 9.59
C ILE A 73 6.79 4.33 8.44
N GLU A 74 6.08 5.43 8.69
CA GLU A 74 5.25 6.10 7.68
C GLU A 74 6.11 6.63 6.52
N VAL A 75 7.20 7.34 6.82
CA VAL A 75 8.11 7.88 5.79
C VAL A 75 8.74 6.76 4.95
N LEU A 76 9.14 5.64 5.58
CA LEU A 76 9.66 4.48 4.85
C LEU A 76 8.59 3.84 3.97
N ASN A 77 7.37 3.64 4.49
CA ASN A 77 6.27 3.07 3.73
C ASN A 77 5.93 3.93 2.50
N ASP A 78 5.78 5.24 2.69
CA ASP A 78 5.49 6.20 1.61
C ASP A 78 6.57 6.13 0.52
N LYS A 79 7.85 6.02 0.92
CA LYS A 79 8.95 5.95 -0.04
C LYS A 79 9.01 4.61 -0.79
N ILE A 80 8.62 3.51 -0.13
CA ILE A 80 8.46 2.20 -0.77
C ILE A 80 7.35 2.24 -1.82
N GLU A 81 6.19 2.82 -1.48
CA GLU A 81 5.06 2.99 -2.40
C GLU A 81 5.43 3.88 -3.60
N GLU A 82 6.14 4.98 -3.36
CA GLU A 82 6.67 5.85 -4.42
C GLU A 82 7.55 5.06 -5.41
N THR A 83 8.43 4.23 -4.86
CA THR A 83 9.38 3.43 -5.66
C THR A 83 8.68 2.34 -6.44
N ALA A 84 7.68 1.68 -5.85
CA ALA A 84 6.86 0.67 -6.50
C ALA A 84 6.06 1.28 -7.66
N GLU A 85 5.43 2.43 -7.45
CA GLU A 85 4.68 3.17 -8.47
C GLU A 85 5.59 3.62 -9.62
N LYS A 86 6.79 4.13 -9.30
CA LYS A 86 7.78 4.53 -10.32
C LYS A 86 8.21 3.34 -11.18
N THR A 87 8.58 2.23 -10.54
CA THR A 87 9.01 1.00 -11.24
C THR A 87 7.89 0.44 -12.12
N TYR A 88 6.64 0.46 -11.62
CA TYR A 88 5.46 0.08 -12.40
C TYR A 88 5.28 0.95 -13.65
N ARG A 89 5.45 2.27 -13.55
CA ARG A 89 5.34 3.20 -14.69
C ARG A 89 6.40 2.99 -15.75
N GLU A 90 7.60 2.62 -15.34
CA GLU A 90 8.70 2.32 -16.26
C GLU A 90 8.39 1.07 -17.09
N ASN A 91 7.75 0.04 -16.51
CA ASN A 91 7.41 -1.20 -17.21
C ASN A 91 6.03 -1.79 -16.83
N PRO A 92 4.91 -1.14 -17.22
CA PRO A 92 3.57 -1.53 -16.75
C PRO A 92 3.12 -2.91 -17.27
N GLN A 93 3.63 -3.33 -18.43
CA GLN A 93 3.30 -4.64 -19.01
C GLN A 93 3.90 -5.81 -18.22
N LEU A 94 5.05 -5.59 -17.56
CA LEU A 94 5.74 -6.62 -16.80
C LEU A 94 5.04 -6.87 -15.45
N HIS A 95 4.63 -5.80 -14.78
CA HIS A 95 4.18 -5.87 -13.38
C HIS A 95 2.66 -5.91 -13.20
N LYS A 96 1.87 -5.49 -14.20
CA LYS A 96 0.38 -5.36 -14.13
C LYS A 96 -0.15 -4.34 -13.11
N SER A 97 0.47 -4.19 -11.95
CA SER A 97 0.17 -3.17 -10.93
C SER A 97 1.41 -2.80 -10.10
N SER A 98 1.33 -1.70 -9.33
CA SER A 98 2.37 -1.28 -8.38
C SER A 98 2.59 -2.31 -7.26
N GLU A 99 1.53 -2.95 -6.79
CA GLU A 99 1.58 -3.90 -5.67
C GLU A 99 2.36 -5.17 -6.06
N ASN A 100 2.26 -5.59 -7.33
CA ASN A 100 3.03 -6.71 -7.83
C ASN A 100 4.54 -6.41 -7.92
N VAL A 101 4.94 -5.14 -8.02
CA VAL A 101 6.35 -4.75 -7.96
C VAL A 101 6.94 -5.07 -6.59
N LEU A 102 6.17 -4.85 -5.51
CA LEU A 102 6.62 -5.04 -4.13
C LEU A 102 7.12 -6.47 -3.87
N LYS A 103 6.59 -7.47 -4.58
CA LYS A 103 7.04 -8.87 -4.50
C LYS A 103 8.50 -9.07 -4.90
N SER A 104 9.03 -8.19 -5.75
CA SER A 104 10.42 -8.18 -6.19
C SER A 104 11.34 -7.31 -5.33
N PHE A 105 10.79 -6.56 -4.38
CA PHE A 105 11.58 -5.67 -3.53
C PHE A 105 12.38 -6.44 -2.46
N PRO A 106 13.48 -5.82 -1.96
CA PRO A 106 14.24 -6.35 -0.84
C PRO A 106 13.36 -6.73 0.35
N SER A 107 13.78 -7.73 1.13
CA SER A 107 13.06 -8.18 2.33
C SER A 107 12.85 -7.05 3.34
N SER A 108 13.80 -6.13 3.47
CA SER A 108 13.69 -4.94 4.33
C SER A 108 12.49 -4.06 3.96
N TYR A 109 12.22 -3.86 2.66
CA TYR A 109 11.09 -3.03 2.23
C TYR A 109 9.78 -3.78 2.41
N ARG A 110 9.76 -5.06 2.05
CA ARG A 110 8.60 -5.93 2.25
C ARG A 110 8.21 -6.01 3.73
N LEU A 111 9.18 -6.06 4.63
CA LEU A 111 8.94 -6.01 6.07
C LEU A 111 8.15 -4.76 6.48
N VAL A 112 8.61 -3.57 6.07
CA VAL A 112 7.94 -2.31 6.44
C VAL A 112 6.54 -2.27 5.84
N TYR A 113 6.42 -2.54 4.54
CA TYR A 113 5.16 -2.41 3.83
C TYR A 113 4.11 -3.39 4.35
N TYR A 114 4.41 -4.69 4.35
CA TYR A 114 3.40 -5.70 4.68
C TYR A 114 3.01 -5.69 6.16
N THR A 115 3.96 -5.42 7.07
CA THR A 115 3.59 -5.24 8.49
C THR A 115 2.73 -4.00 8.68
N ARG A 116 3.04 -2.87 8.01
CA ARG A 116 2.21 -1.66 8.09
C ARG A 116 0.78 -1.90 7.59
N GLN A 117 0.60 -2.63 6.50
CA GLN A 117 -0.72 -2.98 5.96
C GLN A 117 -1.53 -3.84 6.93
N PHE A 118 -0.89 -4.89 7.49
CA PHE A 118 -1.51 -5.74 8.51
C PHE A 118 -1.95 -4.91 9.72
N GLU A 119 -1.05 -4.11 10.28
CA GLU A 119 -1.31 -3.31 11.48
C GLU A 119 -2.38 -2.24 11.26
N MET A 120 -2.40 -1.62 10.08
CA MET A 120 -3.45 -0.65 9.73
C MET A 120 -4.82 -1.30 9.76
N LEU A 121 -4.97 -2.49 9.18
CA LEU A 121 -6.24 -3.20 9.16
C LEU A 121 -6.62 -3.68 10.56
N THR A 122 -5.67 -4.20 11.33
CA THR A 122 -5.91 -4.57 12.73
C THR A 122 -6.33 -3.37 13.60
N ASP A 123 -5.67 -2.21 13.44
CA ASP A 123 -6.03 -0.98 14.17
C ASP A 123 -7.43 -0.46 13.82
N LEU A 124 -7.93 -0.75 12.61
CA LEU A 124 -9.28 -0.39 12.17
C LEU A 124 -10.35 -1.42 12.60
N GLY A 125 -9.95 -2.52 13.27
CA GLY A 125 -10.84 -3.63 13.59
C GLY A 125 -11.21 -4.51 12.39
N ASP A 126 -10.40 -4.44 11.33
CA ASP A 126 -10.55 -5.14 10.05
C ASP A 126 -9.42 -6.18 9.86
N GLY A 127 -8.84 -6.70 10.95
CA GLY A 127 -7.75 -7.68 10.88
C GLY A 127 -8.19 -9.00 10.26
N ASP A 128 -9.45 -9.39 10.44
CA ASP A 128 -10.09 -10.51 9.74
C ASP A 128 -10.00 -10.38 8.21
N LYS A 129 -10.32 -9.20 7.67
CA LYS A 129 -10.24 -8.91 6.24
C LYS A 129 -8.83 -9.04 5.70
N PHE A 130 -7.81 -8.77 6.50
CA PHE A 130 -6.42 -9.03 6.09
C PHE A 130 -6.21 -10.52 5.81
N PHE A 131 -6.60 -11.41 6.74
CA PHE A 131 -6.41 -12.85 6.55
C PHE A 131 -7.30 -13.45 5.44
N GLU A 132 -8.47 -12.86 5.19
CA GLU A 132 -9.38 -13.31 4.12
C GLU A 132 -8.94 -12.88 2.71
N ASN A 133 -8.39 -11.67 2.58
CA ASN A 133 -8.13 -11.05 1.27
C ASN A 133 -6.65 -11.03 0.88
N THR A 134 -5.73 -11.27 1.81
CA THR A 134 -4.28 -11.27 1.55
C THR A 134 -3.80 -12.66 1.11
N PRO A 135 -3.01 -12.77 0.03
CA PRO A 135 -2.38 -14.03 -0.37
C PRO A 135 -1.55 -14.67 0.75
N LYS A 136 -1.55 -16.00 0.84
CA LYS A 136 -0.83 -16.74 1.90
C LYS A 136 0.65 -16.41 1.95
N GLU A 137 1.27 -16.17 0.79
CA GLU A 137 2.68 -15.78 0.70
C GLU A 137 2.94 -14.42 1.34
N GLU A 138 1.99 -13.49 1.25
CA GLU A 138 2.09 -12.16 1.86
C GLU A 138 1.86 -12.21 3.37
N ILE A 139 0.97 -13.09 3.84
CA ILE A 139 0.80 -13.38 5.28
C ILE A 139 2.07 -14.00 5.86
N GLU A 140 2.72 -14.91 5.14
CA GLU A 140 3.99 -15.50 5.58
C GLU A 140 5.09 -14.43 5.70
N ILE A 141 5.17 -13.47 4.78
CA ILE A 141 6.10 -12.34 4.89
C ILE A 141 5.84 -11.52 6.16
N VAL A 142 4.59 -11.29 6.53
CA VAL A 142 4.25 -10.62 7.80
C VAL A 142 4.74 -11.45 8.99
N ALA A 143 4.48 -12.76 9.01
CA ALA A 143 4.97 -13.63 10.07
C ALA A 143 6.51 -13.63 10.17
N GLU A 144 7.22 -13.79 9.06
CA GLU A 144 8.68 -13.72 8.99
C GLU A 144 9.21 -12.37 9.50
N SER A 145 8.53 -11.29 9.17
CA SER A 145 8.88 -9.94 9.62
C SER A 145 8.86 -9.84 11.14
N TYR A 146 7.83 -10.36 11.80
CA TYR A 146 7.75 -10.38 13.26
C TYR A 146 8.81 -11.28 13.90
N ASP A 147 9.19 -12.40 13.26
CA ASP A 147 10.30 -13.24 13.73
C ASP A 147 11.64 -12.46 13.67
N LEU A 148 11.89 -11.74 12.57
CA LEU A 148 13.11 -10.94 12.38
C LEU A 148 13.28 -9.85 13.45
N ILE A 149 12.19 -9.27 13.94
CA ILE A 149 12.20 -8.26 15.02
C ILE A 149 12.01 -8.87 16.42
N GLY A 150 12.10 -10.19 16.55
CA GLY A 150 12.18 -10.91 17.84
C GLY A 150 10.86 -11.42 18.42
N PHE A 151 9.74 -11.30 17.70
CA PHE A 151 8.41 -11.71 18.17
C PHE A 151 8.01 -13.09 17.62
N LYS A 152 8.81 -14.10 17.95
CA LYS A 152 8.62 -15.49 17.52
C LYS A 152 7.25 -16.06 17.86
N SER A 153 6.78 -15.85 19.08
CA SER A 153 5.46 -16.36 19.51
C SER A 153 4.32 -15.74 18.71
N PHE A 154 4.37 -14.42 18.48
CA PHE A 154 3.37 -13.73 17.68
C PHE A 154 3.41 -14.15 16.21
N SER A 155 4.63 -14.31 15.66
CA SER A 155 4.86 -14.88 14.34
C SER A 155 4.26 -16.29 14.19
N SER A 156 4.43 -17.17 15.19
CA SER A 156 3.80 -18.49 15.22
C SER A 156 2.27 -18.42 15.28
N LEU A 157 1.72 -17.49 16.07
CA LEU A 157 0.28 -17.28 16.16
C LEU A 157 -0.32 -16.86 14.80
N ILE A 158 0.31 -15.91 14.10
CA ILE A 158 -0.12 -15.49 12.75
C ILE A 158 -0.14 -16.69 11.79
N ARG A 159 0.89 -17.54 11.82
CA ARG A 159 0.96 -18.75 10.98
C ARG A 159 -0.08 -19.82 11.35
N GLU A 160 -0.42 -19.94 12.62
CA GLU A 160 -1.46 -20.88 13.05
C GLU A 160 -2.83 -20.42 12.55
N VAL A 161 -3.14 -19.15 12.76
CA VAL A 161 -4.41 -18.55 12.35
C VAL A 161 -4.56 -18.54 10.83
N SER A 162 -3.50 -18.26 10.07
CA SER A 162 -3.54 -18.24 8.59
C SER A 162 -3.79 -19.62 7.94
N LYS A 163 -3.54 -20.72 8.66
CA LYS A 163 -3.82 -22.08 8.16
C LYS A 163 -5.30 -22.40 8.15
N ASN A 164 -6.01 -21.93 9.18
CA ASN A 164 -7.37 -22.38 9.48
C ASN A 164 -8.41 -21.25 9.43
N ASN A 165 -7.97 -19.98 9.33
CA ASN A 165 -8.80 -18.78 9.42
C ASN A 165 -9.76 -18.79 10.62
N GLN A 166 -9.29 -19.31 11.75
CA GLN A 166 -10.04 -19.40 13.00
C GLN A 166 -9.32 -18.58 14.07
N LYS A 167 -10.09 -18.03 15.02
CA LYS A 167 -9.57 -17.28 16.17
C LYS A 167 -8.74 -16.04 15.78
N LEU A 168 -9.18 -15.33 14.72
CA LEU A 168 -8.55 -14.10 14.23
C LEU A 168 -8.43 -13.04 15.34
N GLU A 169 -9.44 -12.96 16.21
CA GLU A 169 -9.46 -12.13 17.41
C GLU A 169 -8.24 -12.33 18.33
N LEU A 170 -7.62 -13.52 18.36
CA LEU A 170 -6.43 -13.75 19.17
C LEU A 170 -5.23 -12.96 18.63
N VAL A 171 -5.10 -12.87 17.31
CA VAL A 171 -4.03 -12.09 16.68
C VAL A 171 -4.21 -10.61 17.01
N GLU A 172 -5.43 -10.09 16.91
CA GLU A 172 -5.73 -8.68 17.18
C GLU A 172 -5.49 -8.33 18.66
N ASN A 173 -5.94 -9.19 19.57
CA ASN A 173 -5.73 -9.01 21.00
C ASN A 173 -4.25 -9.06 21.38
N GLU A 174 -3.51 -10.04 20.85
CA GLU A 174 -2.07 -10.16 21.10
C GLU A 174 -1.31 -8.97 20.51
N TYR A 175 -1.68 -8.52 19.29
CA TYR A 175 -1.11 -7.33 18.68
C TYR A 175 -1.36 -6.09 19.53
N ALA A 176 -2.59 -5.88 20.02
CA ALA A 176 -2.93 -4.73 20.86
C ALA A 176 -2.08 -4.66 22.14
N VAL A 177 -1.75 -5.82 22.74
CA VAL A 177 -0.86 -5.90 23.90
C VAL A 177 0.60 -5.60 23.52
N LEU A 178 1.06 -6.11 22.37
CA LEU A 178 2.46 -6.03 21.97
C LEU A 178 2.84 -4.75 21.20
N LYS A 179 1.86 -4.00 20.69
CA LYS A 179 2.02 -2.89 19.73
C LYS A 179 3.19 -1.95 20.06
N ILE A 180 3.22 -1.41 21.27
CA ILE A 180 4.26 -0.45 21.69
C ILE A 180 5.66 -1.09 21.66
N THR A 181 5.76 -2.36 22.05
CA THR A 181 7.04 -3.09 22.07
C THR A 181 7.48 -3.47 20.67
N ILE A 182 6.52 -3.86 19.81
CA ILE A 182 6.74 -4.12 18.39
C ILE A 182 7.30 -2.87 17.70
N ASP A 183 6.67 -1.72 17.90
CA ASP A 183 7.09 -0.45 17.31
C ASP A 183 8.53 -0.10 17.69
N LYS A 184 8.85 -0.18 18.98
CA LYS A 184 10.21 0.07 19.47
C LYS A 184 11.24 -0.88 18.87
N SER A 185 10.97 -2.19 18.90
CA SER A 185 11.89 -3.20 18.35
C SER A 185 12.10 -3.03 16.85
N ARG A 186 11.03 -2.72 16.11
CA ARG A 186 11.08 -2.47 14.66
C ARG A 186 11.89 -1.22 14.34
N ILE A 187 11.70 -0.13 15.07
CA ILE A 187 12.50 1.09 14.92
C ILE A 187 13.96 0.77 15.19
N GLU A 188 14.29 0.12 16.31
CA GLU A 188 15.67 -0.27 16.63
C GLU A 188 16.28 -1.14 15.51
N PHE A 189 15.53 -2.13 15.02
CA PHE A 189 15.94 -2.98 13.92
C PHE A 189 16.25 -2.17 12.65
N ILE A 190 15.38 -1.24 12.28
CA ILE A 190 15.58 -0.35 11.12
C ILE A 190 16.83 0.51 11.31
N ARG A 191 17.01 1.15 12.47
CA ARG A 191 18.19 1.97 12.76
C ARG A 191 19.48 1.16 12.65
N LYS A 192 19.51 -0.01 13.27
CA LYS A 192 20.68 -0.90 13.28
C LYS A 192 21.05 -1.38 11.88
N ASN A 193 20.06 -1.51 11.00
CA ASN A 193 20.22 -2.01 9.64
C ASN A 193 19.96 -0.92 8.58
N ALA A 194 20.15 0.37 8.89
CA ALA A 194 19.69 1.50 8.07
C ALA A 194 20.13 1.44 6.59
N LEU A 195 21.31 0.86 6.30
CA LEU A 195 21.80 0.65 4.93
C LEU A 195 20.87 -0.23 4.07
N GLN A 196 20.18 -1.21 4.69
CA GLN A 196 19.23 -2.08 4.01
C GLN A 196 17.89 -1.38 3.69
N PHE A 197 17.67 -0.20 4.28
CA PHE A 197 16.44 0.59 4.13
C PHE A 197 16.67 1.84 3.25
N GLU A 198 17.84 2.01 2.64
CA GLU A 198 18.06 3.08 1.66
C GLU A 198 17.23 2.83 0.41
N ILE A 199 16.48 3.82 -0.07
CA ILE A 199 15.54 3.68 -1.20
C ILE A 199 15.86 4.72 -2.29
N LYS A 200 16.12 4.22 -3.51
CA LYS A 200 16.64 4.99 -4.65
C LYS A 200 15.58 5.66 -5.51
#